data_AF-A0A136IY92-F1
#
_entry.id   AF-A0A136IY92-F1
#
_cell.length_a   1.000
_cell.length_b   1.000
_cell.length_c   1.000
_cell.angle_alpha   90.00
_cell.angle_beta   90.00
_cell.angle_gamma   90.00
#
_symmetry.space_group_name_H-M   'P 1'
#
loop_
_entity.id
_entity.type
_entity.pdbx_description
1 polymer ?
#
loop_
_entity_poly.entity_id
_entity_poly.type
_entity_poly.pdbx_seq_one_letter_code
_entity_poly.pdbx_strand_id
1 'polypeptide(L)'
;MSSSLPVGTYRREEVGKDPKEVSRSPCPVVNALANHGFLKRDGKNIYKEELNAAMSHVGMSNLLGSVFAYPTYFEYHNPTLAYRSPPVSTLQKVWNLLKDPYSFFSYFGCWYPKQLDTRGVKYLDLENLAAHGAIEHDISLSRRDIGQKEGNNAPQGDLIQEMLDSSWDGNTLTIDDLAAFIKNRIKRQLKDNPDLVYGPAENQVNCGQIALMMGCFGDGKTIPLSYVRAIFEHERLPYDEGWKKRTWWTMGLYEFFTAVKNLVKAVDVTF
;
A
#
# COMPACT_ATOMS: atom_id res chain seq x y z
N MET A 1 7.68 -24.24 -11.42
CA MET A 1 9.16 -24.27 -11.35
C MET A 1 9.70 -22.85 -11.07
N SER A 2 9.47 -22.26 -9.89
CA SER A 2 9.66 -20.80 -9.66
C SER A 2 10.80 -20.42 -8.67
N SER A 3 11.59 -21.35 -8.14
CA SER A 3 12.53 -21.03 -7.03
C SER A 3 14.01 -20.85 -7.41
N SER A 4 14.39 -20.74 -8.69
CA SER A 4 15.82 -20.83 -9.07
C SER A 4 16.57 -19.50 -9.18
N LEU A 5 15.91 -18.34 -9.07
CA LEU A 5 16.59 -17.05 -9.16
C LEU A 5 17.12 -16.58 -7.81
N PRO A 6 18.34 -16.03 -7.74
CA PRO A 6 18.86 -15.39 -6.53
C PRO A 6 17.94 -14.28 -6.03
N VAL A 7 17.82 -14.15 -4.70
CA VAL A 7 17.14 -13.03 -4.05
C VAL A 7 17.76 -11.70 -4.51
N GLY A 8 16.92 -10.71 -4.80
CA GLY A 8 17.31 -9.42 -5.38
C GLY A 8 17.25 -9.38 -6.90
N THR A 9 17.26 -10.53 -7.59
CA THR A 9 17.11 -10.58 -9.05
C THR A 9 15.67 -10.26 -9.43
N TYR A 10 15.46 -9.24 -10.25
CA TYR A 10 14.12 -8.89 -10.74
C TYR A 10 13.62 -9.92 -11.76
N ARG A 11 12.41 -10.42 -11.53
CA ARG A 11 11.57 -11.12 -12.49
C ARG A 11 10.12 -10.84 -12.13
N ARG A 12 9.39 -10.20 -13.04
CA ARG A 12 7.93 -10.18 -12.96
C ARG A 12 7.44 -11.59 -13.31
N GLU A 13 6.86 -12.28 -12.32
CA GLU A 13 6.16 -13.53 -12.61
C GLU A 13 4.91 -13.16 -13.41
N GLU A 14 4.80 -13.69 -14.62
CA GLU A 14 3.60 -13.55 -15.42
C GLU A 14 2.51 -14.45 -14.82
N VAL A 15 1.28 -13.97 -14.83
CA VAL A 15 0.13 -14.83 -14.57
C VAL A 15 0.15 -15.88 -15.68
N GLY A 16 0.48 -17.12 -15.32
CA GLY A 16 0.51 -18.24 -16.26
C GLY A 16 -0.88 -18.52 -16.85
N LYS A 17 -1.04 -19.66 -17.53
CA LYS A 17 -2.36 -20.05 -18.06
C LYS A 17 -3.43 -20.21 -16.97
N ASP A 18 -3.02 -20.47 -15.73
CA ASP A 18 -3.90 -20.47 -14.57
C ASP A 18 -3.71 -19.17 -13.77
N PRO A 19 -4.73 -18.29 -13.71
CA PRO A 19 -4.75 -17.09 -12.89
C PRO A 19 -4.43 -17.32 -11.41
N LYS A 20 -4.61 -18.55 -10.94
CA LYS A 20 -4.32 -18.94 -9.57
C LYS A 20 -2.85 -19.21 -9.31
N GLU A 21 -1.95 -19.25 -10.29
CA GLU A 21 -0.54 -19.58 -10.03
C GLU A 21 0.23 -18.44 -9.35
N VAL A 22 -0.15 -17.19 -9.62
CA VAL A 22 0.55 -15.99 -9.14
C VAL A 22 -0.43 -15.06 -8.45
N SER A 23 -0.13 -14.67 -7.22
CA SER A 23 -0.91 -13.70 -6.45
C SER A 23 -0.18 -12.36 -6.39
N ARG A 24 -0.91 -11.27 -6.56
CA ARG A 24 -0.41 -9.88 -6.50
C ARG A 24 -1.41 -9.01 -5.76
N SER A 25 -0.92 -7.90 -5.21
CA SER A 25 -1.62 -6.95 -4.35
C SER A 25 -1.90 -5.62 -5.06
N PRO A 26 -2.75 -4.75 -4.48
CA PRO A 26 -2.87 -3.36 -4.93
C PRO A 26 -1.63 -2.52 -4.61
N CYS A 27 -0.69 -3.03 -3.81
CA CYS A 27 0.52 -2.31 -3.44
C CYS A 27 1.66 -2.59 -4.43
N PRO A 28 2.09 -1.60 -5.23
CA PRO A 28 3.16 -1.81 -6.22
C PRO A 28 4.50 -2.17 -5.55
N VAL A 29 4.76 -1.67 -4.34
CA VAL A 29 5.99 -1.94 -3.60
C VAL A 29 6.04 -3.39 -3.09
N VAL A 30 4.93 -3.92 -2.57
CA VAL A 30 4.86 -5.32 -2.13
C VAL A 30 5.00 -6.27 -3.32
N ASN A 31 4.39 -5.92 -4.45
CA ASN A 31 4.55 -6.67 -5.70
C ASN A 31 6.01 -6.63 -6.19
N ALA A 32 6.69 -5.48 -6.07
CA ALA A 32 8.12 -5.38 -6.36
C ALA A 32 8.96 -6.27 -5.44
N LEU A 33 8.69 -6.28 -4.14
CA LEU A 33 9.40 -7.17 -3.20
C LEU A 33 9.24 -8.65 -3.59
N ALA A 34 8.05 -9.08 -4.01
CA ALA A 34 7.84 -10.43 -4.56
C ALA A 34 8.59 -10.64 -5.90
N ASN A 35 8.53 -9.68 -6.83
CA ASN A 35 9.24 -9.75 -8.12
C ASN A 35 10.77 -9.78 -7.96
N HIS A 36 11.32 -9.30 -6.85
CA HIS A 36 12.74 -9.43 -6.51
C HIS A 36 13.05 -10.67 -5.65
N GLY A 37 12.04 -11.41 -5.19
CA GLY A 37 12.23 -12.59 -4.34
C GLY A 37 12.52 -12.27 -2.87
N PHE A 38 12.30 -11.03 -2.41
CA PHE A 38 12.32 -10.68 -0.98
C PHE A 38 11.07 -11.19 -0.26
N LEU A 39 9.98 -11.35 -1.01
CA LEU A 39 8.85 -12.20 -0.67
C LEU A 39 8.82 -13.38 -1.64
N LYS A 40 8.02 -14.40 -1.32
CA LYS A 40 7.81 -15.52 -2.24
C LYS A 40 7.32 -14.98 -3.59
N ARG A 41 7.98 -15.38 -4.69
CA ARG A 41 7.76 -14.79 -6.02
C ARG A 41 6.35 -15.01 -6.56
N ASP A 42 5.73 -16.13 -6.20
CA ASP A 42 4.34 -16.41 -6.53
C ASP A 42 3.34 -15.59 -5.68
N GLY A 43 3.81 -14.85 -4.68
CA GLY A 43 2.99 -14.00 -3.80
C GLY A 43 2.06 -14.79 -2.89
N LYS A 44 2.32 -16.08 -2.64
CA LYS A 44 1.44 -16.93 -1.83
C LYS A 44 2.03 -17.33 -0.50
N ASN A 45 1.19 -17.69 0.46
CA ASN A 45 1.62 -18.18 1.78
C ASN A 45 2.66 -17.27 2.44
N ILE A 46 2.46 -15.96 2.34
CA ILE A 46 3.31 -14.96 2.98
C ILE A 46 2.96 -14.93 4.46
N TYR A 47 3.97 -15.03 5.33
CA TYR A 47 3.81 -14.95 6.77
C TYR A 47 4.10 -13.54 7.30
N LYS A 48 3.52 -13.22 8.45
CA LYS A 48 3.53 -11.87 9.02
C LYS A 48 4.94 -11.31 9.23
N GLU A 49 5.83 -12.14 9.74
CA GLU A 49 7.23 -11.79 9.98
C GLU A 49 8.01 -11.61 8.67
N GLU A 50 7.67 -12.37 7.62
CA GLU A 50 8.27 -12.22 6.28
C GLU A 50 7.83 -10.90 5.63
N LEU A 51 6.53 -10.57 5.72
CA LEU A 51 6.01 -9.30 5.20
C LEU A 51 6.68 -8.11 5.90
N ASN A 52 6.84 -8.16 7.22
CA ASN A 52 7.54 -7.11 7.97
C ASN A 52 9.03 -7.02 7.57
N ALA A 53 9.73 -8.15 7.52
CA ALA A 53 11.14 -8.19 7.15
C ALA A 53 11.37 -7.62 5.73
N ALA A 54 10.46 -7.91 4.79
CA ALA A 54 10.55 -7.41 3.42
C ALA A 54 10.50 -5.87 3.33
N MET A 55 9.74 -5.20 4.22
CA MET A 55 9.66 -3.72 4.24
C MET A 55 11.02 -3.05 4.53
N SER A 56 11.93 -3.75 5.20
CA SER A 56 13.29 -3.24 5.44
C SER A 56 14.12 -3.09 4.15
N HIS A 57 13.71 -3.72 3.04
CA HIS A 57 14.36 -3.58 1.73
C HIS A 57 14.01 -2.29 1.01
N VAL A 58 12.97 -1.59 1.45
CA VAL A 58 12.55 -0.29 0.89
C VAL A 58 12.85 0.88 1.82
N GLY A 59 13.64 0.66 2.88
CA GLY A 59 14.11 1.72 3.75
C GLY A 59 13.18 2.07 4.91
N MET A 60 12.16 1.24 5.18
CA MET A 60 11.37 1.34 6.41
C MET A 60 12.11 0.71 7.59
N SER A 61 11.95 1.29 8.78
CA SER A 61 12.36 0.63 10.04
C SER A 61 11.47 -0.58 10.31
N ASN A 62 11.97 -1.57 11.08
CA ASN A 62 11.16 -2.75 11.46
C ASN A 62 9.87 -2.38 12.20
N LEU A 63 9.89 -1.29 12.97
CA LEU A 63 8.71 -0.82 13.70
C LEU A 63 7.70 -0.13 12.76
N LEU A 64 8.15 0.62 11.77
CA LEU A 64 7.26 1.16 10.74
C LEU A 64 6.71 0.04 9.84
N GLY A 65 7.55 -0.92 9.46
CA GLY A 65 7.13 -2.10 8.70
C GLY A 65 6.06 -2.91 9.43
N SER A 66 6.17 -3.08 10.76
CA SER A 66 5.20 -3.86 11.52
C SER A 66 3.82 -3.20 11.59
N VAL A 67 3.75 -1.86 11.54
CA VAL A 67 2.48 -1.12 11.46
C VAL A 67 1.69 -1.45 10.19
N PHE A 68 2.36 -1.76 9.07
CA PHE A 68 1.69 -2.18 7.84
C PHE A 68 1.55 -3.69 7.74
N ALA A 69 2.51 -4.46 8.25
CA ALA A 69 2.50 -5.91 8.15
C ALA A 69 1.54 -6.56 9.14
N TYR A 70 1.60 -6.23 10.42
CA TYR A 70 0.91 -7.02 11.46
C TYR A 70 -0.61 -6.86 11.41
N PRO A 71 -1.16 -5.64 11.26
CA PRO A 71 -2.60 -5.46 11.19
C PRO A 71 -3.27 -6.18 10.01
N THR A 72 -2.57 -6.43 8.91
CA THR A 72 -3.13 -7.17 7.76
C THR A 72 -3.52 -8.61 8.10
N TYR A 73 -2.98 -9.17 9.19
CA TYR A 73 -3.31 -10.52 9.68
C TYR A 73 -4.47 -10.53 10.68
N PHE A 74 -5.05 -9.36 10.98
CA PHE A 74 -6.33 -9.29 11.66
C PHE A 74 -7.46 -9.77 10.73
N GLU A 75 -8.53 -10.27 11.35
CA GLU A 75 -9.67 -10.78 10.60
C GLU A 75 -10.27 -9.66 9.76
N TYR A 76 -10.48 -9.94 8.47
CA TYR A 76 -11.17 -9.00 7.60
C TYR A 76 -12.60 -8.79 8.09
N HIS A 77 -12.95 -7.53 8.31
CA HIS A 77 -14.29 -7.11 8.65
C HIS A 77 -14.85 -6.30 7.49
N ASN A 78 -15.98 -6.74 6.94
CA ASN A 78 -16.61 -6.05 5.83
C ASN A 78 -16.93 -4.59 6.22
N PRO A 79 -16.50 -3.58 5.46
CA PRO A 79 -16.78 -2.16 5.73
C PRO A 79 -18.27 -1.85 5.86
N THR A 80 -19.14 -2.57 5.14
CA THR A 80 -20.60 -2.46 5.30
C THR A 80 -21.11 -3.02 6.64
N LEU A 81 -20.23 -3.48 7.52
CA LEU A 81 -20.53 -3.87 8.89
C LEU A 81 -19.84 -2.95 9.90
N ALA A 82 -18.91 -2.08 9.48
CA ALA A 82 -18.15 -1.20 10.37
C ALA A 82 -19.04 -0.19 11.11
N TYR A 83 -20.11 0.30 10.48
CA TYR A 83 -21.11 1.17 11.12
C TYR A 83 -21.94 0.46 12.21
N ARG A 84 -21.85 -0.88 12.32
CA ARG A 84 -22.55 -1.66 13.36
C ARG A 84 -21.75 -1.72 14.66
N SER A 85 -20.47 -1.35 14.64
CA SER A 85 -19.65 -1.32 15.85
C SER A 85 -19.92 -0.03 16.63
N PRO A 86 -20.33 -0.11 17.91
CA PRO A 86 -20.61 1.09 18.70
C PRO A 86 -19.32 1.91 18.89
N PRO A 87 -19.40 3.25 18.89
CA PRO A 87 -18.24 4.09 19.13
C PRO A 87 -17.63 3.76 20.50
N VAL A 88 -16.34 3.45 20.52
CA VAL A 88 -15.59 3.18 21.76
C VAL A 88 -15.15 4.49 22.41
N SER A 89 -15.21 4.55 23.75
CA SER A 89 -14.80 5.73 24.52
C SER A 89 -13.29 5.99 24.39
N THR A 90 -12.84 7.23 24.63
CA THR A 90 -11.42 7.60 24.60
C THR A 90 -10.59 6.75 25.57
N LEU A 91 -11.11 6.44 26.76
CA LEU A 91 -10.45 5.57 27.73
C LEU A 91 -10.29 4.15 27.20
N GLN A 92 -11.32 3.61 26.54
CA GLN A 92 -11.26 2.30 25.90
C GLN A 92 -10.22 2.28 24.78
N LYS A 93 -10.11 3.36 23.99
CA LYS A 93 -9.09 3.50 22.94
C LYS A 93 -7.67 3.47 23.51
N VAL A 94 -7.42 4.22 24.60
CA VAL A 94 -6.12 4.21 25.29
C VAL A 94 -5.82 2.83 25.86
N TRP A 95 -6.79 2.19 26.50
CA TRP A 95 -6.64 0.85 27.05
C TRP A 95 -6.36 -0.21 25.97
N ASN A 96 -7.06 -0.14 24.84
CA ASN A 96 -6.82 -1.01 23.69
C ASN A 96 -5.41 -0.79 23.12
N LEU A 97 -4.96 0.46 23.01
CA LEU A 97 -3.63 0.79 22.52
C LEU A 97 -2.52 0.29 23.47
N LEU A 98 -2.75 0.34 24.78
CA LEU A 98 -1.81 -0.21 25.78
C LEU A 98 -1.71 -1.73 25.70
N LYS A 99 -2.82 -2.42 25.44
CA LYS A 99 -2.86 -3.88 25.31
C LYS A 99 -2.29 -4.37 23.98
N ASP A 100 -2.65 -3.68 22.90
CA ASP A 100 -2.22 -3.97 21.56
C ASP A 100 -1.92 -2.65 20.82
N PRO A 101 -0.64 -2.30 20.60
CA PRO A 101 -0.28 -1.07 19.90
C PRO A 101 -0.78 -1.06 18.45
N TYR A 102 -1.13 -2.21 17.88
CA TYR A 102 -1.68 -2.32 16.52
C TYR A 102 -3.19 -2.12 16.45
N SER A 103 -3.89 -2.00 17.58
CA SER A 103 -5.35 -1.80 17.63
C SER A 103 -5.82 -0.52 16.92
N PHE A 104 -4.96 0.51 16.85
CA PHE A 104 -5.22 1.72 16.07
C PHE A 104 -5.39 1.43 14.56
N PHE A 105 -4.71 0.39 14.06
CA PHE A 105 -4.76 -0.08 12.68
C PHE A 105 -5.66 -1.30 12.50
N SER A 106 -6.56 -1.57 13.45
CA SER A 106 -7.43 -2.77 13.42
C SER A 106 -8.25 -2.91 12.13
N TYR A 107 -8.61 -1.79 11.49
CA TYR A 107 -9.31 -1.78 10.21
C TYR A 107 -8.48 -2.31 9.03
N PHE A 108 -7.15 -2.40 9.13
CA PHE A 108 -6.29 -2.98 8.08
C PHE A 108 -6.42 -4.51 7.94
N GLY A 109 -7.26 -5.19 8.73
CA GLY A 109 -7.43 -6.63 8.67
C GLY A 109 -7.79 -7.14 7.27
N CYS A 110 -6.96 -8.02 6.70
CA CYS A 110 -7.14 -8.59 5.36
C CYS A 110 -7.28 -10.13 5.41
N TRP A 111 -7.09 -10.74 6.57
CA TRP A 111 -7.00 -12.19 6.72
C TRP A 111 -8.37 -12.84 6.87
N TYR A 112 -8.61 -13.95 6.17
CA TYR A 112 -9.87 -14.70 6.26
C TYR A 112 -9.78 -15.84 7.30
N PRO A 113 -10.83 -16.08 8.13
CA PRO A 113 -10.83 -17.04 9.25
C PRO A 113 -10.32 -18.47 9.00
N LYS A 114 -10.31 -18.92 7.75
CA LYS A 114 -9.93 -20.28 7.35
C LYS A 114 -8.60 -20.36 6.60
N GLN A 115 -7.90 -19.24 6.45
CA GLN A 115 -6.63 -19.17 5.72
C GLN A 115 -5.45 -19.45 6.66
N LEU A 116 -5.35 -20.71 7.07
CA LEU A 116 -4.32 -21.22 7.97
C LEU A 116 -3.51 -22.30 7.25
N ASP A 117 -2.21 -22.35 7.54
CA ASP A 117 -1.37 -23.47 7.08
C ASP A 117 -1.65 -24.74 7.90
N THR A 118 -0.98 -25.84 7.56
CA THR A 118 -1.15 -27.13 8.26
C THR A 118 -0.76 -27.12 9.74
N ARG A 119 -0.08 -26.06 10.20
CA ARG A 119 0.34 -25.86 11.59
C ARG A 119 -0.60 -24.90 12.34
N GLY A 120 -1.64 -24.39 11.68
CA GLY A 120 -2.54 -23.38 12.24
C GLY A 120 -1.96 -21.97 12.24
N VAL A 121 -0.93 -21.70 11.44
CA VAL A 121 -0.34 -20.36 11.31
C VAL A 121 -1.06 -19.59 10.21
N LYS A 122 -1.43 -18.33 10.49
CA LYS A 122 -2.02 -17.42 9.51
C LYS A 122 -1.02 -17.07 8.42
N TYR A 123 -1.48 -17.12 7.17
CA TYR A 123 -0.75 -16.61 6.02
C TYR A 123 -1.66 -15.71 5.17
N LEU A 124 -1.05 -14.90 4.32
CA LEU A 124 -1.73 -14.15 3.27
C LEU A 124 -1.20 -14.58 1.90
N ASP A 125 -2.08 -14.63 0.92
CA ASP A 125 -1.73 -14.45 -0.48
C ASP A 125 -1.82 -12.95 -0.75
N LEU A 126 -0.97 -12.40 -1.63
CA LEU A 126 -0.86 -10.95 -1.82
C LEU A 126 -2.19 -10.29 -2.25
N GLU A 127 -3.05 -11.03 -2.95
CA GLU A 127 -4.40 -10.60 -3.32
C GLU A 127 -5.30 -10.32 -2.11
N ASN A 128 -5.05 -10.92 -0.93
CA ASN A 128 -5.80 -10.57 0.29
C ASN A 128 -5.69 -9.08 0.63
N LEU A 129 -4.59 -8.42 0.27
CA LEU A 129 -4.40 -6.99 0.49
C LEU A 129 -5.33 -6.12 -0.39
N ALA A 130 -6.06 -6.70 -1.34
CA ALA A 130 -7.09 -6.04 -2.14
C ALA A 130 -8.48 -6.02 -1.45
N ALA A 131 -8.58 -6.53 -0.22
CA ALA A 131 -9.83 -6.51 0.54
C ALA A 131 -10.30 -5.06 0.79
N HIS A 132 -11.37 -4.67 0.09
CA HIS A 132 -11.84 -3.29 0.08
C HIS A 132 -12.28 -2.80 1.48
N GLY A 133 -11.90 -1.56 1.80
CA GLY A 133 -12.12 -0.90 3.09
C GLY A 133 -11.39 -1.54 4.26
N ALA A 134 -10.41 -2.41 3.97
CA ALA A 134 -9.33 -2.72 4.90
C ALA A 134 -8.23 -1.65 4.79
N ILE A 135 -7.02 -2.05 4.38
CA ILE A 135 -5.98 -1.09 3.97
C ILE A 135 -6.22 -0.57 2.54
N GLU A 136 -6.88 -1.36 1.70
CA GLU A 136 -7.29 -0.96 0.34
C GLU A 136 -8.45 0.04 0.41
N HIS A 137 -8.39 1.08 -0.43
CA HIS A 137 -9.37 2.16 -0.46
C HIS A 137 -9.53 2.77 -1.85
N ASP A 138 -10.69 3.39 -2.07
CA ASP A 138 -10.99 4.13 -3.30
C ASP A 138 -10.09 5.37 -3.46
N ILE A 139 -10.04 5.95 -4.67
CA ILE A 139 -9.13 7.06 -5.02
C ILE A 139 -7.65 6.64 -4.95
N SER A 140 -7.38 5.34 -5.15
CA SER A 140 -6.02 4.81 -5.27
C SER A 140 -5.23 5.49 -6.40
N LEU A 141 -3.90 5.64 -6.27
CA LEU A 141 -3.11 6.41 -7.25
C LEU A 141 -3.05 5.77 -8.65
N SER A 142 -3.15 4.44 -8.70
CA SER A 142 -2.92 3.65 -9.93
C SER A 142 -3.91 2.50 -10.09
N ARG A 143 -4.87 2.38 -9.18
CA ARG A 143 -5.91 1.35 -9.15
C ARG A 143 -7.28 2.01 -9.37
N ARG A 144 -8.21 1.32 -10.03
CA ARG A 144 -9.62 1.71 -10.06
C ARG A 144 -10.28 1.37 -8.73
N ASP A 145 -11.40 1.99 -8.46
CA ASP A 145 -12.17 1.74 -7.24
C ASP A 145 -12.89 0.39 -7.35
N ILE A 146 -13.23 -0.26 -6.23
CA ILE A 146 -13.84 -1.60 -6.26
C ILE A 146 -15.18 -1.63 -7.01
N GLY A 147 -15.92 -0.51 -6.98
CA GLY A 147 -17.21 -0.35 -7.66
C GLY A 147 -17.10 -0.25 -9.19
N GLN A 148 -15.87 -0.16 -9.72
CA GLN A 148 -15.61 -0.06 -11.15
C GLN A 148 -15.25 -1.43 -11.76
N LYS A 149 -15.55 -1.62 -13.03
CA LYS A 149 -15.46 -2.93 -13.72
C LYS A 149 -14.05 -3.53 -13.72
N GLU A 150 -13.00 -2.72 -13.68
CA GLU A 150 -11.60 -3.15 -13.68
C GLU A 150 -11.17 -3.73 -12.32
N GLY A 151 -11.87 -3.39 -11.23
CA GLY A 151 -11.52 -3.74 -9.87
C GLY A 151 -10.31 -2.98 -9.31
N ASN A 152 -10.01 -3.26 -8.05
CA ASN A 152 -9.08 -2.49 -7.21
C ASN A 152 -7.68 -3.11 -7.05
N ASN A 153 -7.40 -4.27 -7.65
CA ASN A 153 -6.14 -4.97 -7.44
C ASN A 153 -5.08 -4.62 -8.52
N ALA A 154 -5.41 -4.89 -9.79
CA ALA A 154 -4.49 -4.71 -10.90
C ALA A 154 -4.18 -3.22 -11.17
N PRO A 155 -2.94 -2.85 -11.53
CA PRO A 155 -2.62 -1.48 -11.91
C PRO A 155 -3.27 -1.11 -13.25
N GLN A 156 -3.74 0.14 -13.40
CA GLN A 156 -4.21 0.68 -14.68
C GLN A 156 -3.21 1.69 -15.24
N GLY A 157 -2.73 1.40 -16.45
CA GLY A 157 -1.71 2.21 -17.12
C GLY A 157 -2.14 3.65 -17.39
N ASP A 158 -3.44 3.90 -17.59
CA ASP A 158 -3.94 5.25 -17.82
C ASP A 158 -3.88 6.14 -16.57
N LEU A 159 -4.11 5.58 -15.38
CA LEU A 159 -3.94 6.32 -14.11
C LEU A 159 -2.48 6.56 -13.78
N ILE A 160 -1.62 5.58 -14.08
CA ILE A 160 -0.18 5.74 -13.90
C ILE A 160 0.32 6.85 -14.82
N GLN A 161 -0.10 6.86 -16.09
CA GLN A 161 0.25 7.91 -17.03
C GLN A 161 -0.30 9.27 -16.58
N GLU A 162 -1.55 9.35 -16.12
CA GLU A 162 -2.11 10.59 -15.59
C GLU A 162 -1.35 11.11 -14.36
N MET A 163 -0.95 10.23 -13.44
CA MET A 163 -0.12 10.58 -12.29
C MET A 163 1.24 11.10 -12.73
N LEU A 164 1.85 10.54 -13.77
CA LEU A 164 3.14 11.01 -14.30
C LEU A 164 3.00 12.36 -15.01
N ASP A 165 1.91 12.54 -15.76
CA ASP A 165 1.59 13.78 -16.48
C ASP A 165 1.21 14.94 -15.54
N SER A 166 0.93 14.66 -14.26
CA SER A 166 0.73 15.71 -13.26
C SER A 166 2.04 16.39 -12.83
N SER A 167 3.20 15.89 -13.25
CA SER A 167 4.50 16.51 -12.97
C SER A 167 4.62 17.87 -13.65
N TRP A 168 4.74 18.93 -12.86
CA TRP A 168 4.94 20.27 -13.38
C TRP A 168 6.25 20.45 -14.15
N ASP A 169 7.34 19.84 -13.67
CA ASP A 169 8.69 20.02 -14.23
C ASP A 169 9.08 18.94 -15.26
N GLY A 170 8.21 17.94 -15.46
CA GLY A 170 8.44 16.79 -16.35
C GLY A 170 9.54 15.83 -15.89
N ASN A 171 10.06 15.98 -14.67
CA ASN A 171 11.20 15.21 -14.15
C ASN A 171 10.91 14.55 -12.79
N THR A 172 10.14 15.22 -11.93
CA THR A 172 9.81 14.77 -10.58
C THR A 172 8.33 14.98 -10.27
N LEU A 173 7.77 14.16 -9.38
CA LEU A 173 6.50 14.47 -8.73
C LEU A 173 6.79 15.16 -7.41
N THR A 174 6.14 16.29 -7.21
CA THR A 174 6.08 16.99 -5.92
C THR A 174 4.85 16.54 -5.12
N ILE A 175 4.80 16.96 -3.85
CA ILE A 175 3.61 16.81 -3.03
C ILE A 175 2.40 17.53 -3.65
N ASP A 176 2.61 18.73 -4.21
CA ASP A 176 1.53 19.54 -4.78
C ASP A 176 0.95 18.90 -6.05
N ASP A 177 1.80 18.30 -6.89
CA ASP A 177 1.37 17.55 -8.08
C ASP A 177 0.45 16.39 -7.69
N LEU A 178 0.86 15.58 -6.70
CA LEU A 178 0.09 14.44 -6.22
C LEU A 178 -1.19 14.87 -5.48
N ALA A 179 -1.16 15.98 -4.75
CA ALA A 179 -2.35 16.56 -4.13
C ALA A 179 -3.38 17.00 -5.17
N ALA A 180 -2.93 17.67 -6.23
CA ALA A 180 -3.80 18.06 -7.35
C ALA A 180 -4.38 16.83 -8.07
N PHE A 181 -3.56 15.81 -8.30
CA PHE A 181 -3.98 14.53 -8.87
C PHE A 181 -5.08 13.87 -8.02
N ILE A 182 -4.89 13.74 -6.71
CA ILE A 182 -5.90 13.18 -5.79
C ILE A 182 -7.21 13.98 -5.86
N LYS A 183 -7.15 15.32 -5.79
CA LYS A 183 -8.35 16.17 -5.87
C LYS A 183 -9.11 15.96 -7.19
N ASN A 184 -8.40 15.82 -8.30
CA ASN A 184 -9.01 15.57 -9.60
C ASN A 184 -9.64 14.17 -9.66
N ARG A 185 -8.99 13.16 -9.09
CA ARG A 185 -9.57 11.81 -8.95
C ARG A 185 -10.85 11.82 -8.14
N ILE A 186 -10.87 12.48 -6.97
CA ILE A 186 -12.08 12.60 -6.13
C ILE A 186 -13.24 13.22 -6.94
N LYS A 187 -12.99 14.34 -7.62
CA LYS A 187 -14.01 15.04 -8.42
C LYS A 187 -14.60 14.17 -9.54
N ARG A 188 -13.82 13.25 -10.11
CA ARG A 188 -14.29 12.30 -11.13
C ARG A 188 -15.05 11.14 -10.51
N GLN A 189 -14.49 10.52 -9.47
CA GLN A 189 -15.11 9.35 -8.85
C GLN A 189 -16.44 9.67 -8.16
N LEU A 190 -16.64 10.91 -7.68
CA LEU A 190 -17.95 11.39 -7.24
C LEU A 190 -19.05 11.32 -8.33
N LYS A 191 -18.66 11.23 -9.62
CA LYS A 191 -19.58 11.08 -10.75
C LYS A 191 -19.58 9.65 -11.29
N ASP A 192 -18.41 9.03 -11.35
CA ASP A 192 -18.18 7.78 -12.06
C ASP A 192 -18.36 6.53 -11.17
N ASN A 193 -18.30 6.69 -9.85
CA ASN A 193 -18.45 5.63 -8.86
C ASN A 193 -19.59 5.98 -7.87
N PRO A 194 -20.82 5.50 -8.10
CA PRO A 194 -21.95 5.77 -7.21
C PRO A 194 -21.79 5.15 -5.81
N ASP A 195 -20.88 4.17 -5.66
CA ASP A 195 -20.60 3.45 -4.42
C ASP A 195 -19.31 3.95 -3.74
N LEU A 196 -18.80 5.13 -4.13
CA LEU A 196 -17.54 5.70 -3.63
C LEU A 196 -17.48 5.77 -2.10
N VAL A 197 -16.43 5.19 -1.53
CA VAL A 197 -16.08 5.28 -0.11
C VAL A 197 -14.79 6.08 0.04
N TYR A 198 -14.91 7.38 0.36
CA TYR A 198 -13.74 8.22 0.60
C TYR A 198 -14.00 9.30 1.67
N GLY A 199 -13.50 9.06 2.88
CA GLY A 199 -13.58 9.95 4.01
C GLY A 199 -12.20 10.33 4.59
N PRO A 200 -12.17 10.94 5.79
CA PRO A 200 -10.93 11.33 6.44
C PRO A 200 -9.93 10.19 6.67
N ALA A 201 -10.43 8.96 6.91
CA ALA A 201 -9.59 7.79 7.14
C ALA A 201 -8.89 7.34 5.85
N GLU A 202 -9.63 7.20 4.76
CA GLU A 202 -9.10 6.81 3.44
C GLU A 202 -8.12 7.86 2.93
N ASN A 203 -8.42 9.15 3.12
CA ASN A 203 -7.49 10.21 2.77
C ASN A 203 -6.20 10.20 3.62
N GLN A 204 -6.29 9.80 4.89
CA GLN A 204 -5.10 9.61 5.72
C GLN A 204 -4.23 8.45 5.20
N VAL A 205 -4.83 7.35 4.74
CA VAL A 205 -4.11 6.23 4.09
C VAL A 205 -3.49 6.68 2.76
N ASN A 206 -4.22 7.45 1.95
CA ASN A 206 -3.74 8.03 0.70
C ASN A 206 -2.53 8.97 0.92
N CYS A 207 -2.57 9.80 1.96
CA CYS A 207 -1.42 10.60 2.37
C CYS A 207 -0.27 9.73 2.92
N GLY A 208 -0.59 8.62 3.58
CA GLY A 208 0.36 7.59 4.02
C GLY A 208 1.20 7.02 2.88
N GLN A 209 0.57 6.59 1.78
CA GLN A 209 1.32 6.07 0.64
C GLN A 209 2.20 7.14 -0.02
N ILE A 210 1.76 8.40 -0.11
CA ILE A 210 2.59 9.50 -0.61
C ILE A 210 3.80 9.74 0.32
N ALA A 211 3.59 9.73 1.64
CA ALA A 211 4.68 9.85 2.61
C ALA A 211 5.72 8.76 2.42
N LEU A 212 5.29 7.51 2.19
CA LEU A 212 6.19 6.39 1.91
C LEU A 212 6.90 6.55 0.56
N MET A 213 6.21 6.98 -0.50
CA MET A 213 6.83 7.24 -1.80
C MET A 213 7.95 8.29 -1.67
N MET A 214 7.63 9.44 -1.08
CA MET A 214 8.59 10.55 -0.92
C MET A 214 9.73 10.18 0.04
N GLY A 215 9.41 9.51 1.15
CA GLY A 215 10.41 9.15 2.16
C GLY A 215 11.31 7.99 1.75
N CYS A 216 10.75 6.91 1.19
CA CYS A 216 11.51 5.71 0.89
C CYS A 216 12.25 5.79 -0.46
N PHE A 217 11.64 6.43 -1.45
CA PHE A 217 12.16 6.46 -2.83
C PHE A 217 12.58 7.85 -3.30
N GLY A 218 12.05 8.90 -2.69
CA GLY A 218 12.40 10.30 -2.96
C GLY A 218 13.38 10.91 -1.95
N ASP A 219 13.39 12.25 -1.93
CA ASP A 219 14.16 13.07 -0.98
C ASP A 219 13.33 13.57 0.22
N GLY A 220 12.09 13.06 0.36
CA GLY A 220 11.11 13.51 1.35
C GLY A 220 10.21 14.66 0.87
N LYS A 221 10.46 15.25 -0.30
CA LYS A 221 9.67 16.32 -0.93
C LYS A 221 9.25 16.00 -2.36
N THR A 222 10.13 15.34 -3.09
CA THR A 222 9.98 14.97 -4.49
C THR A 222 10.39 13.52 -4.74
N ILE A 223 9.85 12.91 -5.80
CA ILE A 223 10.25 11.60 -6.29
C ILE A 223 10.49 11.66 -7.82
N PRO A 224 11.63 11.15 -8.33
CA PRO A 224 11.89 11.11 -9.77
C PRO A 224 10.85 10.29 -10.55
N LEU A 225 10.41 10.77 -11.71
CA LEU A 225 9.45 10.05 -12.54
C LEU A 225 9.96 8.67 -12.98
N SER A 226 11.26 8.52 -13.20
CA SER A 226 11.87 7.22 -13.51
C SER A 226 11.65 6.20 -12.39
N TYR A 227 11.71 6.63 -11.13
CA TYR A 227 11.44 5.76 -9.97
C TYR A 227 9.96 5.41 -9.89
N VAL A 228 9.09 6.38 -10.15
CA VAL A 228 7.64 6.17 -10.20
C VAL A 228 7.28 5.14 -11.28
N ARG A 229 7.85 5.24 -12.49
CA ARG A 229 7.64 4.25 -13.57
C ARG A 229 8.11 2.86 -13.16
N ALA A 230 9.33 2.74 -12.61
CA ALA A 230 9.85 1.46 -12.13
C ALA A 230 8.91 0.80 -11.10
N ILE A 231 8.39 1.57 -10.15
CA ILE A 231 7.53 1.04 -9.08
C ILE A 231 6.11 0.74 -9.61
N PHE A 232 5.49 1.65 -10.36
CA PHE A 232 4.08 1.54 -10.71
C PHE A 232 3.82 0.79 -12.03
N GLU A 233 4.63 1.01 -13.06
CA GLU A 233 4.48 0.31 -14.35
C GLU A 233 5.10 -1.08 -14.29
N HIS A 234 6.31 -1.18 -13.71
CA HIS A 234 7.09 -2.41 -13.74
C HIS A 234 7.04 -3.21 -12.44
N GLU A 235 6.53 -2.63 -11.35
CA GLU A 235 6.59 -3.24 -10.01
C GLU A 235 7.98 -3.81 -9.74
N ARG A 236 8.97 -2.93 -9.91
CA ARG A 236 10.41 -3.17 -9.75
C ARG A 236 10.98 -2.11 -8.81
N LEU A 237 11.94 -2.50 -7.98
CA LEU A 237 12.70 -1.54 -7.19
C LEU A 237 13.65 -0.76 -8.13
N PRO A 238 13.74 0.58 -8.04
CA PRO A 238 14.42 1.42 -9.04
C PRO A 238 15.96 1.40 -8.99
N TYR A 239 16.57 0.22 -8.79
CA TYR A 239 18.03 0.07 -8.71
C TYR A 239 18.73 0.47 -10.02
N ASP A 240 18.15 0.17 -11.17
CA ASP A 240 18.71 0.49 -12.49
C ASP A 240 18.69 2.00 -12.77
N GLU A 241 17.70 2.70 -12.19
CA GLU A 241 17.56 4.15 -12.22
C GLU A 241 18.49 4.84 -11.20
N GLY A 242 19.22 4.08 -10.39
CA GLY A 242 20.19 4.60 -9.42
C GLY A 242 19.63 4.81 -8.01
N TRP A 243 18.41 4.38 -7.72
CA TRP A 243 17.89 4.41 -6.36
C TRP A 243 18.74 3.54 -5.45
N LYS A 244 19.07 4.10 -4.28
CA LYS A 244 19.76 3.40 -3.21
C LYS A 244 18.92 3.49 -1.97
N LYS A 245 18.65 2.34 -1.36
CA LYS A 245 18.03 2.29 -0.04
C LYS A 245 18.85 3.13 0.95
N ARG A 246 18.17 3.89 1.81
CA ARG A 246 18.81 4.59 2.93
C ARG A 246 19.61 3.59 3.80
N THR A 247 20.89 3.89 4.05
CA THR A 247 21.80 2.99 4.79
C THR A 247 22.12 3.46 6.21
N TRP A 248 22.16 4.78 6.44
CA TRP A 248 22.54 5.37 7.74
C TRP A 248 21.36 5.57 8.68
N TRP A 249 20.13 5.59 8.14
CA TRP A 249 18.89 5.58 8.89
C TRP A 249 17.79 4.92 8.04
N THR A 250 16.67 4.61 8.68
CA THR A 250 15.44 4.12 8.02
C THR A 250 14.29 5.04 8.39
N MET A 251 13.25 5.06 7.58
CA MET A 251 12.03 5.81 7.90
C MET A 251 11.38 5.21 9.15
N GLY A 252 11.31 6.02 10.21
CA GLY A 252 10.71 5.66 11.49
C GLY A 252 9.25 6.10 11.60
N LEU A 253 8.57 5.65 12.67
CA LEU A 253 7.19 6.06 12.95
C LEU A 253 7.04 7.59 13.04
N TYR A 254 7.94 8.26 13.75
CA TYR A 254 7.86 9.71 13.95
C TYR A 254 7.98 10.49 12.64
N GLU A 255 8.95 10.12 11.80
CA GLU A 255 9.15 10.71 10.47
C GLU A 255 7.89 10.48 9.61
N PHE A 256 7.37 9.25 9.60
CA PHE A 256 6.18 8.90 8.85
C PHE A 256 4.93 9.66 9.29
N PHE A 257 4.55 9.61 10.57
CA PHE A 257 3.33 10.28 11.02
C PHE A 257 3.41 11.80 10.92
N THR A 258 4.60 12.39 11.07
CA THR A 258 4.82 13.81 10.79
C THR A 258 4.59 14.13 9.32
N ALA A 259 5.16 13.34 8.40
CA ALA A 259 4.95 13.49 6.97
C ALA A 259 3.48 13.35 6.58
N VAL A 260 2.77 12.34 7.11
CA VAL A 260 1.33 12.14 6.89
C VAL A 260 0.52 13.34 7.37
N LYS A 261 0.77 13.83 8.59
CA LYS A 261 0.07 15.00 9.12
C LYS A 261 0.25 16.23 8.23
N ASN A 262 1.47 16.46 7.75
CA ASN A 262 1.77 17.59 6.86
C ASN A 262 1.10 17.41 5.50
N LEU A 263 1.10 16.18 4.96
CA LEU A 263 0.43 15.83 3.71
C LEU A 263 -1.07 15.99 3.78
N VAL A 264 -1.73 15.53 4.86
CA VAL A 264 -3.18 15.74 5.04
C VAL A 264 -3.52 17.23 5.01
N LYS A 265 -2.68 18.07 5.64
CA LYS A 265 -2.85 19.54 5.61
C LYS A 265 -2.57 20.15 4.23
N ALA A 266 -1.59 19.64 3.50
CA ALA A 266 -1.24 20.16 2.17
C ALA A 266 -2.25 19.72 1.10
N VAL A 267 -2.70 18.47 1.18
CA VAL A 267 -3.73 17.91 0.30
C VAL A 267 -5.06 18.60 0.55
N ASP A 268 -5.45 18.94 1.78
CA ASP A 268 -6.59 19.82 2.07
C ASP A 268 -7.87 19.43 1.28
N VAL A 269 -8.35 18.21 1.53
CA VAL A 269 -9.61 17.69 0.98
C VAL A 269 -10.73 17.95 1.97
N THR A 270 -11.83 18.51 1.49
CA THR A 270 -13.10 18.62 2.20
C THR A 270 -13.97 17.39 1.92
N PHE A 271 -14.60 16.85 2.97
CA PHE A 271 -15.47 15.68 2.95
C PHE A 271 -16.92 16.07 3.22
#